data_AF-A0A953LQL4-F1
#
_entry.id   AF-A0A953LQL4-F1
#
_cell.length_a   1.000
_cell.length_b   1.000
_cell.length_c   1.000
_cell.angle_alpha   90.00
_cell.angle_beta   90.00
_cell.angle_gamma   90.00
#
_symmetry.space_group_name_H-M   'P 1'
#
loop_
_entity.id
_entity.type
_entity.pdbx_description
1 polymer ?
#
loop_
_entity_poly.entity_id
_entity_poly.type
_entity_poly.pdbx_seq_one_letter_code
_entity_poly.pdbx_strand_id
1 'polypeptide(L)'
;IDGVQSVAVSAGGPDLALAIAYGNTGIVVAGAAWSTALGGNFDFALARLAGDGALDTGFGTGGTVQINWDMGGNHNDVAWAIGVWPDGEIVAASDVASGADSWMWMLHRYSASGTYLDGIFGTYCGGLAPPCSPAPQDSPRAMLLQGDGKLLVAGFGLGAAGDSDFGLMRRNRDLSPDNLFGGGDGQLTLDFALGGGAHRDHAMAMAFDRDGRIVVAGSAEWSGLDTDFAWARFDSSYIFADGFDWPGGSSRWSATVP
;
A
#
# COMPACT_ATOMS: atom_id res chain seq x y z
N ILE A 1 -17.74 -22.88 19.13
CA ILE A 1 -17.00 -21.72 18.59
C ILE A 1 -17.76 -21.34 17.33
N ASP A 2 -18.29 -20.12 17.29
CA ASP A 2 -19.13 -19.58 16.21
C ASP A 2 -18.32 -18.97 15.06
N GLY A 3 -16.99 -19.07 15.13
CA GLY A 3 -16.07 -18.55 14.12
C GLY A 3 -15.81 -17.05 14.24
N VAL A 4 -16.18 -16.42 15.36
CA VAL A 4 -16.04 -14.97 15.57
C VAL A 4 -15.15 -14.69 16.77
N GLN A 5 -14.18 -13.80 16.59
CA GLN A 5 -13.27 -13.36 17.65
C GLN A 5 -12.88 -11.88 17.44
N SER A 6 -12.58 -11.19 18.54
CA SER A 6 -12.00 -9.85 18.54
C SER A 6 -10.73 -9.83 19.40
N VAL A 7 -9.75 -9.02 18.99
CA VAL A 7 -8.52 -8.75 19.75
C VAL A 7 -8.42 -7.25 19.94
N ALA A 8 -8.20 -6.79 21.17
CA ALA A 8 -7.84 -5.41 21.44
C ALA A 8 -6.34 -5.23 21.16
N VAL A 9 -6.00 -4.28 20.31
CA VAL A 9 -4.62 -3.97 19.92
C VAL A 9 -4.06 -2.83 20.78
N SER A 10 -4.91 -1.86 21.17
CA SER A 10 -4.60 -0.86 22.21
C SER A 10 -5.63 -0.78 23.33
N ALA A 11 -5.25 -0.09 24.42
CA ALA A 11 -6.16 0.34 25.45
C ALA A 11 -6.62 1.79 25.22
N GLY A 12 -7.92 2.05 25.40
CA GLY A 12 -8.44 3.42 25.53
C GLY A 12 -8.98 4.07 24.26
N GLY A 13 -9.10 3.33 23.15
CA GLY A 13 -9.72 3.83 21.92
C GLY A 13 -10.05 2.75 20.89
N PRO A 14 -10.54 3.16 19.71
CA PRO A 14 -10.85 2.24 18.61
C PRO A 14 -9.59 1.66 17.95
N ASP A 15 -9.68 0.41 17.52
CA ASP A 15 -8.69 -0.25 16.67
C ASP A 15 -9.30 -0.56 15.30
N LEU A 16 -8.52 -0.42 14.24
CA LEU A 16 -8.91 -0.62 12.84
C LEU A 16 -8.06 -1.73 12.22
N ALA A 17 -8.71 -2.74 11.65
CA ALA A 17 -8.09 -3.76 10.83
C ALA A 17 -8.40 -3.45 9.35
N LEU A 18 -7.36 -3.19 8.57
CA LEU A 18 -7.48 -2.70 7.18
C LEU A 18 -6.86 -3.64 6.16
N ALA A 19 -5.87 -4.43 6.57
CA ALA A 19 -5.24 -5.42 5.72
C ALA A 19 -4.98 -6.72 6.47
N ILE A 20 -4.94 -7.81 5.71
CA ILE A 20 -4.72 -9.16 6.22
C ILE A 20 -3.82 -9.93 5.27
N ALA A 21 -2.86 -10.65 5.82
CA ALA A 21 -2.00 -11.57 5.07
C ALA A 21 -1.88 -12.91 5.79
N TYR A 22 -1.76 -13.98 5.02
CA TYR A 22 -1.57 -15.33 5.53
C TYR A 22 -0.11 -15.73 5.38
N GLY A 23 0.50 -16.21 6.45
CA GLY A 23 1.82 -16.84 6.46
C GLY A 23 1.75 -18.30 6.89
N ASN A 24 2.86 -19.01 6.79
CA ASN A 24 2.93 -20.43 7.17
C ASN A 24 2.66 -20.68 8.67
N THR A 25 2.84 -19.65 9.50
CA THR A 25 2.76 -19.73 10.97
C THR A 25 1.55 -19.00 11.54
N GLY A 26 0.66 -18.46 10.69
CA GLY A 26 -0.54 -17.76 11.13
C GLY A 26 -1.01 -16.67 10.19
N ILE A 27 -1.88 -15.81 10.70
CA ILE A 27 -2.49 -14.69 10.01
C ILE A 27 -1.91 -13.42 10.60
N VAL A 28 -1.49 -12.46 9.78
CA VAL A 28 -1.10 -11.13 10.24
C VAL A 28 -2.14 -10.14 9.78
N VAL A 29 -2.65 -9.35 10.72
CA VAL A 29 -3.60 -8.26 10.50
C VAL A 29 -2.87 -6.94 10.71
N ALA A 30 -3.08 -5.99 9.80
CA ALA A 30 -2.50 -4.67 9.85
C ALA A 30 -3.59 -3.59 9.80
N GLY A 31 -3.30 -2.44 10.40
CA GLY A 31 -4.15 -1.27 10.34
C GLY A 31 -3.63 -0.17 11.26
N ALA A 32 -4.52 0.36 12.08
CA ALA A 32 -4.18 1.40 13.04
C ALA A 32 -4.90 1.22 14.37
N ALA A 33 -4.31 1.70 15.45
CA ALA A 33 -4.80 1.46 16.80
C ALA A 33 -4.69 2.75 17.62
N TRP A 34 -5.79 3.17 18.25
CA TRP A 34 -5.80 4.42 19.00
C TRP A 34 -5.13 4.26 20.36
N SER A 35 -4.07 5.04 20.62
CA SER A 35 -3.34 4.94 21.87
C SER A 35 -3.17 6.28 22.56
N THR A 36 -3.76 6.41 23.75
CA THR A 36 -3.48 7.56 24.62
C THR A 36 -2.05 7.56 25.16
N ALA A 37 -1.40 6.38 25.20
CA ALA A 37 -0.02 6.24 25.64
C ALA A 37 0.98 6.72 24.56
N LEU A 38 0.53 6.81 23.31
CA LEU A 38 1.34 7.19 22.15
C LEU A 38 0.87 8.51 21.51
N GLY A 39 0.25 9.42 22.28
CA GLY A 39 -0.07 10.77 21.78
C GLY A 39 -1.55 11.05 21.53
N GLY A 40 -2.41 10.03 21.60
CA GLY A 40 -3.87 10.21 21.49
C GLY A 40 -4.34 10.45 20.05
N ASN A 41 -3.85 9.61 19.15
CA ASN A 41 -4.08 9.51 17.71
C ASN A 41 -4.12 8.02 17.33
N PHE A 42 -4.31 7.72 16.03
CA PHE A 42 -4.16 6.37 15.52
C PHE A 42 -2.70 6.07 15.18
N ASP A 43 -2.15 5.00 15.73
CA ASP A 43 -0.78 4.56 15.45
C ASP A 43 -0.77 3.31 14.58
N PHE A 44 0.31 3.12 13.82
CA PHE A 44 0.54 1.92 13.02
C PHE A 44 0.45 0.69 13.92
N ALA A 45 -0.32 -0.32 13.49
CA ALA A 45 -0.50 -1.50 14.32
C ALA A 45 -0.55 -2.80 13.52
N LEU A 46 0.04 -3.84 14.11
CA LEU A 46 -0.04 -5.24 13.67
C LEU A 46 -0.54 -6.13 14.80
N ALA A 47 -1.29 -7.16 14.45
CA ALA A 47 -1.59 -8.29 15.32
C ALA A 47 -1.37 -9.59 14.57
N ARG A 48 -0.87 -10.63 15.26
CA ARG A 48 -0.73 -11.96 14.66
C ARG A 48 -1.67 -12.95 15.33
N LEU A 49 -2.42 -13.68 14.52
CA LEU A 49 -3.27 -14.78 14.96
C LEU A 49 -2.62 -16.10 14.56
N ALA A 50 -2.74 -17.12 15.40
CA ALA A 50 -2.42 -18.49 15.04
C ALA A 50 -3.42 -19.03 13.99
N GLY A 51 -3.12 -20.18 13.39
CA GLY A 51 -3.98 -20.79 12.37
C GLY A 51 -5.39 -21.18 12.85
N ASP A 52 -5.60 -21.24 14.17
CA ASP A 52 -6.91 -21.46 14.80
C ASP A 52 -7.66 -20.16 15.14
N GLY A 53 -7.08 -18.99 14.82
CA GLY A 53 -7.65 -17.67 15.07
C GLY A 53 -7.30 -17.08 16.45
N ALA A 54 -6.64 -17.84 17.33
CA ALA A 54 -6.21 -17.31 18.62
C ALA A 54 -5.09 -16.26 18.46
N LEU A 55 -5.00 -15.27 19.34
CA LEU A 55 -3.90 -14.30 19.33
C LEU A 55 -2.56 -15.03 19.62
N ASP A 56 -1.58 -14.87 18.74
CA ASP A 56 -0.22 -15.39 18.93
C ASP A 56 0.55 -14.49 19.88
N THR A 57 0.49 -14.78 21.18
CA THR A 57 1.15 -13.96 22.21
C THR A 57 2.68 -13.93 22.12
N GLY A 58 3.29 -14.77 21.27
CA GLY A 58 4.73 -14.75 21.00
C GLY A 58 5.14 -13.71 19.94
N PHE A 59 4.18 -13.06 19.28
CA PHE A 59 4.42 -11.99 18.32
C PHE A 59 4.49 -10.62 19.00
N GLY A 60 5.53 -9.84 18.70
CA GLY A 60 5.72 -8.50 19.24
C GLY A 60 5.63 -8.47 20.78
N THR A 61 4.81 -7.57 21.32
CA THR A 61 4.49 -7.50 22.74
C THR A 61 3.08 -8.01 22.97
N GLY A 62 2.95 -9.23 23.52
CA GLY A 62 1.63 -9.78 23.87
C GLY A 62 0.74 -10.14 22.67
N GLY A 63 1.32 -10.29 21.48
CA GLY A 63 0.64 -10.61 20.23
C GLY A 63 0.45 -9.44 19.27
N THR A 64 0.94 -8.26 19.63
CA THR A 64 0.78 -7.04 18.83
C THR A 64 2.08 -6.27 18.67
N VAL A 65 2.11 -5.42 17.64
CA VAL A 65 3.11 -4.39 17.42
C VAL A 65 2.36 -3.08 17.26
N GLN A 66 2.78 -2.05 17.99
CA GLN A 66 2.31 -0.68 17.79
C GLN A 66 3.53 0.20 17.62
N ILE A 67 3.53 1.05 16.60
CA ILE A 67 4.58 2.04 16.39
C ILE A 67 3.94 3.38 16.08
N ASN A 68 4.35 4.37 16.87
CA ASN A 68 4.13 5.76 16.57
C ASN A 68 5.28 6.22 15.66
N TRP A 69 4.96 6.53 14.41
CA TRP A 69 5.92 7.03 13.42
C TRP A 69 5.94 8.54 13.34
N ASP A 70 5.41 9.26 14.33
CA ASP A 70 5.35 10.73 14.41
C ASP A 70 6.72 11.32 14.07
N MET A 71 6.90 11.68 12.79
CA MET A 71 8.13 12.25 12.25
C MET A 71 8.22 13.74 12.65
N GLY A 72 8.06 14.02 13.94
CA GLY A 72 7.94 15.36 14.52
C GLY A 72 6.51 15.89 14.69
N GLY A 73 5.48 15.03 14.58
CA GLY A 73 4.05 15.38 14.65
C GLY A 73 3.24 14.65 15.75
N ASN A 74 1.92 14.64 15.61
CA ASN A 74 0.96 13.81 16.38
C ASN A 74 -0.21 13.44 15.44
N HIS A 75 0.12 12.73 14.36
CA HIS A 75 -0.80 12.45 13.26
C HIS A 75 -1.16 10.97 13.23
N ASN A 76 -2.15 10.61 12.42
CA ASN A 76 -2.49 9.19 12.30
C ASN A 76 -1.43 8.47 11.46
N ASP A 77 -1.01 7.28 11.88
CA ASP A 77 -0.16 6.37 11.13
C ASP A 77 -0.97 5.11 10.82
N VAL A 78 -1.14 4.78 9.54
CA VAL A 78 -2.06 3.71 9.14
C VAL A 78 -1.39 2.70 8.23
N ALA A 79 -1.38 1.43 8.64
CA ALA A 79 -0.95 0.33 7.79
C ALA A 79 -2.07 -0.08 6.83
N TRP A 80 -1.95 0.26 5.56
CA TRP A 80 -2.99 0.00 4.57
C TRP A 80 -2.83 -1.33 3.82
N ALA A 81 -1.60 -1.85 3.75
CA ALA A 81 -1.33 -3.10 3.07
C ALA A 81 -0.23 -3.89 3.78
N ILE A 82 -0.32 -5.22 3.70
CA ILE A 82 0.63 -6.13 4.34
C ILE A 82 0.88 -7.35 3.46
N GLY A 83 2.11 -7.86 3.51
CA GLY A 83 2.53 -9.11 2.92
C GLY A 83 3.37 -9.93 3.90
N VAL A 84 3.32 -11.26 3.76
CA VAL A 84 4.16 -12.20 4.53
C VAL A 84 4.90 -13.10 3.55
N TRP A 85 6.23 -13.06 3.57
CA TRP A 85 7.05 -13.94 2.74
C TRP A 85 7.03 -15.39 3.27
N PRO A 86 7.45 -16.38 2.46
CA PRO A 86 7.41 -17.80 2.86
C PRO A 86 8.20 -18.15 4.13
N ASP A 87 9.24 -17.39 4.45
CA ASP A 87 10.03 -17.53 5.68
C ASP A 87 9.41 -16.85 6.91
N GLY A 88 8.27 -16.18 6.73
CA GLY A 88 7.53 -15.51 7.78
C GLY A 88 7.93 -14.06 8.03
N GLU A 89 8.94 -13.52 7.33
CA GLU A 89 9.17 -12.07 7.36
C GLU A 89 7.95 -11.31 6.82
N ILE A 90 7.70 -10.15 7.41
CA ILE A 90 6.51 -9.34 7.16
C ILE A 90 6.97 -8.02 6.55
N VAL A 91 6.22 -7.54 5.57
CA VAL A 91 6.33 -6.17 5.07
C VAL A 91 4.98 -5.49 5.11
N ALA A 92 4.94 -4.26 5.60
CA ALA A 92 3.75 -3.43 5.62
C ALA A 92 4.00 -2.12 4.87
N ALA A 93 2.97 -1.61 4.20
CA ALA A 93 2.95 -0.28 3.61
C ALA A 93 1.99 0.61 4.41
N SER A 94 2.46 1.80 4.76
CA SER A 94 1.66 2.80 5.48
C SER A 94 1.74 4.17 4.81
N ASP A 95 0.76 5.02 5.09
CA ASP A 95 0.98 6.46 5.02
C ASP A 95 1.43 6.97 6.39
N VAL A 96 2.47 7.81 6.38
CA VAL A 96 3.03 8.44 7.58
C VAL A 96 3.08 9.94 7.33
N ALA A 97 2.67 10.73 8.32
CA ALA A 97 2.70 12.18 8.21
C ALA A 97 4.11 12.74 8.53
N SER A 98 4.77 13.37 7.56
CA SER A 98 6.11 13.96 7.70
C SER A 98 6.13 15.46 8.07
N GLY A 99 5.14 15.94 8.84
CA GLY A 99 4.97 17.35 9.19
C GLY A 99 3.55 17.84 8.90
N ALA A 100 3.33 19.15 8.84
CA ALA A 100 2.02 19.71 8.49
C ALA A 100 1.68 19.32 7.03
N ASP A 101 0.68 18.46 6.87
CA ASP A 101 0.01 18.13 5.61
C ASP A 101 0.82 17.32 4.57
N SER A 102 1.78 16.50 5.00
CA SER A 102 2.53 15.62 4.08
C SER A 102 2.39 14.15 4.47
N TRP A 103 1.63 13.37 3.71
CA TRP A 103 1.51 11.92 3.83
C TRP A 103 2.39 11.26 2.79
N MET A 104 3.32 10.42 3.24
CA MET A 104 4.26 9.72 2.37
C MET A 104 4.09 8.22 2.54
N TRP A 105 4.27 7.48 1.44
CA TRP A 105 4.33 6.03 1.53
C TRP A 105 5.60 5.62 2.28
N MET A 106 5.44 4.71 3.23
CA MET A 106 6.53 4.10 3.97
C MET A 106 6.41 2.58 3.89
N LEU A 107 7.55 1.90 3.78
CA LEU A 107 7.65 0.46 3.89
C LEU A 107 8.37 0.05 5.17
N HIS A 108 7.79 -0.93 5.86
CA HIS A 108 8.26 -1.41 7.15
C HIS A 108 8.50 -2.91 7.08
N ARG A 109 9.68 -3.36 7.51
CA ARG A 109 10.00 -4.80 7.61
C ARG A 109 10.00 -5.27 9.05
N TYR A 110 9.40 -6.44 9.27
CA TYR A 110 9.40 -7.11 10.56
C TYR A 110 9.80 -8.57 10.40
N SER A 111 10.39 -9.14 11.44
CA SER A 111 10.64 -10.56 11.54
C SER A 111 9.32 -11.31 11.70
N ALA A 112 9.37 -12.63 11.54
CA ALA A 112 8.23 -13.49 11.84
C ALA A 112 7.71 -13.35 13.29
N SER A 113 8.57 -12.92 14.22
CA SER A 113 8.20 -12.66 15.62
C SER A 113 7.74 -11.22 15.87
N GLY A 114 7.59 -10.39 14.82
CA GLY A 114 7.14 -9.00 14.97
C GLY A 114 8.24 -8.04 15.43
N THR A 115 9.49 -8.49 15.46
CA THR A 115 10.64 -7.60 15.72
C THR A 115 10.84 -6.72 14.49
N TYR A 116 10.86 -5.40 14.67
CA TYR A 116 11.16 -4.49 13.58
C TYR A 116 12.60 -4.68 13.09
N LEU A 117 12.79 -4.85 11.77
CA LEU A 117 14.02 -5.41 11.21
C LEU A 117 14.98 -4.43 10.56
N ASP A 118 14.56 -3.28 10.07
CA ASP A 118 15.47 -2.18 9.71
C ASP A 118 14.68 -0.92 9.36
N GLY A 119 15.15 0.21 9.89
CA GLY A 119 14.44 1.47 10.04
C GLY A 119 14.06 2.18 8.75
N ILE A 120 12.77 2.46 8.59
CA ILE A 120 12.11 3.41 7.68
C ILE A 120 12.80 3.43 6.31
N PHE A 121 12.40 2.51 5.45
CA PHE A 121 12.88 2.54 4.06
C PHE A 121 12.06 3.53 3.27
N GLY A 122 12.61 4.74 3.16
CA GLY A 122 12.25 5.75 2.17
C GLY A 122 10.88 6.38 2.37
N THR A 123 10.81 7.69 2.25
CA THR A 123 9.57 8.37 1.90
C THR A 123 9.40 8.25 0.38
N TYR A 124 8.37 7.52 -0.06
CA TYR A 124 8.09 7.36 -1.49
C TYR A 124 6.91 8.24 -1.90
N CYS A 125 7.03 8.85 -3.07
CA CYS A 125 6.07 9.83 -3.57
C CYS A 125 4.95 9.14 -4.39
N GLY A 126 4.31 8.10 -3.82
CA GLY A 126 3.23 7.38 -4.49
C GLY A 126 3.53 6.90 -5.92
N GLY A 127 4.74 6.38 -6.19
CA GLY A 127 5.17 5.98 -7.53
C GLY A 127 5.99 7.03 -8.30
N LEU A 128 6.32 8.17 -7.69
CA LEU A 128 7.25 9.17 -8.25
C LEU A 128 8.63 9.11 -7.57
N ALA A 129 9.69 9.39 -8.33
CA ALA A 129 11.04 9.57 -7.78
C ALA A 129 11.13 10.89 -6.96
N PRO A 130 11.80 10.90 -5.79
CA PRO A 130 12.05 12.14 -5.05
C PRO A 130 12.82 13.19 -5.87
N PRO A 131 12.68 14.50 -5.54
CA PRO A 131 11.90 15.06 -4.43
C PRO A 131 10.39 15.11 -4.71
N CYS A 132 9.56 14.77 -3.71
CA CYS A 132 8.11 14.88 -3.82
C CYS A 132 7.68 16.37 -3.93
N SER A 133 6.50 16.60 -4.50
CA SER A 133 5.81 17.89 -4.39
C SER A 133 5.75 18.33 -2.92
N PRO A 134 5.88 19.62 -2.57
CA PRO A 134 5.62 20.07 -1.21
C PRO A 134 4.17 19.70 -0.82
N ALA A 135 4.01 18.98 0.29
CA ALA A 135 2.75 18.42 0.81
C ALA A 135 2.11 17.30 -0.04
N PRO A 136 2.81 16.17 -0.27
CA PRO A 136 2.17 15.01 -0.90
C PRO A 136 1.06 14.48 0.01
N GLN A 137 -0.06 14.01 -0.54
CA GLN A 137 -0.99 13.13 0.21
C GLN A 137 -1.04 11.79 -0.50
N ASP A 138 -0.01 10.99 -0.26
CA ASP A 138 0.15 9.71 -0.93
C ASP A 138 -0.35 8.62 0.00
N SER A 139 -1.15 7.68 -0.52
CA SER A 139 -1.65 6.57 0.30
C SER A 139 -1.48 5.22 -0.42
N PRO A 140 -0.70 4.27 0.14
CA PRO A 140 -0.66 2.93 -0.40
C PRO A 140 -1.98 2.24 -0.08
N ARG A 141 -2.50 1.42 -0.99
CA ARG A 141 -3.81 0.76 -0.83
C ARG A 141 -3.74 -0.75 -0.97
N ALA A 142 -2.81 -1.26 -1.78
CA ALA A 142 -2.68 -2.68 -2.04
C ALA A 142 -1.21 -3.10 -2.10
N MET A 143 -0.95 -4.34 -1.75
CA MET A 143 0.37 -4.96 -1.85
C MET A 143 0.23 -6.40 -2.35
N LEU A 144 1.18 -6.82 -3.17
CA LEU A 144 1.37 -8.21 -3.59
C LEU A 144 2.83 -8.60 -3.41
N LEU A 145 3.06 -9.84 -2.97
CA LEU A 145 4.38 -10.47 -2.98
C LEU A 145 4.49 -11.38 -4.20
N GLN A 146 5.61 -11.27 -4.91
CA GLN A 146 5.93 -12.10 -6.07
C GLN A 146 6.73 -13.34 -5.66
N GLY A 147 6.63 -14.41 -6.47
CA GLY A 147 7.34 -15.67 -6.21
C GLY A 147 8.86 -15.57 -6.27
N ASP A 148 9.40 -14.50 -6.88
CA ASP A 148 10.82 -14.18 -6.91
C ASP A 148 11.30 -13.41 -5.67
N GLY A 149 10.40 -13.16 -4.70
CA GLY A 149 10.69 -12.46 -3.45
C GLY A 149 10.54 -10.94 -3.53
N LYS A 150 10.21 -10.37 -4.69
CA LYS A 150 9.90 -8.95 -4.82
C LYS A 150 8.53 -8.62 -4.21
N LEU A 151 8.33 -7.34 -3.91
CA LEU A 151 7.03 -6.80 -3.55
C LEU A 151 6.58 -5.75 -4.55
N LEU A 152 5.28 -5.70 -4.78
CA LEU A 152 4.61 -4.67 -5.53
C LEU A 152 3.62 -3.97 -4.61
N VAL A 153 3.58 -2.64 -4.67
CA VAL A 153 2.63 -1.79 -3.93
C VAL A 153 1.92 -0.90 -4.93
N ALA A 154 0.62 -0.71 -4.74
CA ALA A 154 -0.15 0.28 -5.49
C ALA A 154 -1.00 1.14 -4.56
N GLY A 155 -1.33 2.32 -5.05
CA GLY A 155 -2.15 3.31 -4.37
C GLY A 155 -2.27 4.54 -5.25
N PHE A 156 -2.17 5.71 -4.64
CA PHE A 156 -2.06 6.96 -5.37
C PHE A 156 -1.03 7.89 -4.76
N GLY A 157 -0.49 8.76 -5.61
CA GLY A 157 0.35 9.88 -5.22
C GLY A 157 -0.31 11.18 -5.67
N LEU A 158 -0.26 12.21 -4.82
CA LEU A 158 -0.86 13.52 -5.12
C LEU A 158 0.14 14.40 -5.88
N GLY A 159 -0.22 14.72 -7.11
CA GLY A 159 0.46 15.66 -7.99
C GLY A 159 0.14 17.13 -7.67
N ALA A 160 0.51 18.02 -8.59
CA ALA A 160 0.27 19.44 -8.42
C ALA A 160 -1.23 19.77 -8.52
N ALA A 161 -1.66 20.83 -7.82
CA ALA A 161 -3.02 21.39 -7.93
C ALA A 161 -4.19 20.42 -7.59
N GLY A 162 -3.95 19.40 -6.76
CA GLY A 162 -5.00 18.49 -6.28
C GLY A 162 -5.22 17.24 -7.15
N ASP A 163 -4.36 17.06 -8.14
CA ASP A 163 -4.29 15.90 -9.02
C ASP A 163 -3.76 14.67 -8.26
N SER A 164 -4.24 13.48 -8.55
CA SER A 164 -3.65 12.24 -8.05
C SER A 164 -3.76 11.14 -9.10
N ASP A 165 -2.69 10.36 -9.22
CA ASP A 165 -2.58 9.32 -10.22
C ASP A 165 -2.42 7.94 -9.60
N PHE A 166 -2.67 6.89 -10.38
CA PHE A 166 -2.32 5.53 -9.95
C PHE A 166 -0.81 5.48 -9.71
N GLY A 167 -0.44 5.22 -8.47
CA GLY A 167 0.92 4.99 -8.05
C GLY A 167 1.23 3.52 -7.99
N LEU A 168 2.35 3.09 -8.57
CA LEU A 168 2.88 1.74 -8.43
C LEU A 168 4.36 1.80 -8.04
N MET A 169 4.76 0.88 -7.18
CA MET A 169 6.15 0.72 -6.77
C MET A 169 6.49 -0.76 -6.67
N ARG A 170 7.57 -1.17 -7.33
CA ARG A 170 8.17 -2.49 -7.17
C ARG A 170 9.54 -2.39 -6.50
N ARG A 171 9.73 -3.22 -5.48
CA ARG A 171 10.95 -3.30 -4.69
C ARG A 171 11.45 -4.74 -4.58
N ASN A 172 12.77 -4.88 -4.47
CA ASN A 172 13.41 -6.13 -4.09
C ASN A 172 13.12 -6.45 -2.62
N ARG A 173 13.50 -7.65 -2.18
CA ARG A 173 13.27 -8.11 -0.81
C ARG A 173 13.93 -7.22 0.26
N ASP A 174 15.08 -6.65 -0.06
CA ASP A 174 15.80 -5.68 0.78
C ASP A 174 15.23 -4.25 0.69
N LEU A 175 14.07 -4.10 0.04
CA LEU A 175 13.37 -2.84 -0.25
C LEU A 175 14.13 -1.90 -1.20
N SER A 176 15.22 -2.35 -1.85
CA SER A 176 15.83 -1.58 -2.92
C SER A 176 14.93 -1.51 -4.16
N PRO A 177 15.00 -0.42 -4.97
CA PRO A 177 14.30 -0.34 -6.24
C PRO A 177 14.53 -1.54 -7.16
N ASP A 178 13.47 -2.06 -7.77
CA ASP A 178 13.63 -2.97 -8.91
C ASP A 178 13.89 -2.16 -10.18
N ASN A 179 15.16 -2.11 -10.60
CA ASN A 179 15.58 -1.37 -11.78
C ASN A 179 15.07 -1.94 -13.11
N LEU A 180 14.26 -3.01 -13.09
CA LEU A 180 13.55 -3.52 -14.25
C LEU A 180 12.10 -3.04 -14.33
N PHE A 181 11.62 -2.27 -13.36
CA PHE A 181 10.25 -1.73 -13.34
C PHE A 181 10.28 -0.21 -13.52
N GLY A 182 9.28 0.33 -14.24
CA GLY A 182 9.07 1.77 -14.22
C GLY A 182 10.10 2.63 -14.96
N GLY A 183 10.88 2.03 -15.86
CA GLY A 183 12.01 2.74 -16.50
C GLY A 183 13.29 2.76 -15.66
N GLY A 184 13.31 2.10 -14.50
CA GLY A 184 14.54 1.73 -13.80
C GLY A 184 14.71 2.27 -12.38
N ASP A 185 13.73 3.01 -11.86
CA ASP A 185 13.68 3.46 -10.47
C ASP A 185 12.69 2.64 -9.61
N GLY A 186 12.14 1.58 -10.19
CA GLY A 186 11.19 0.70 -9.55
C GLY A 186 9.83 1.35 -9.27
N GLN A 187 9.46 2.42 -9.98
CA GLN A 187 8.20 3.13 -9.76
C GLN A 187 7.49 3.49 -11.06
N LEU A 188 6.18 3.55 -11.04
CA LEU A 188 5.37 3.85 -12.21
C LEU A 188 4.14 4.62 -11.78
N THR A 189 3.84 5.69 -12.52
CA THR A 189 2.60 6.44 -12.39
C THR A 189 1.74 6.21 -13.63
N LEU A 190 0.43 6.08 -13.43
CA LEU A 190 -0.55 5.98 -14.51
C LEU A 190 -1.66 7.00 -14.30
N ASP A 191 -1.67 7.97 -15.20
CA ASP A 191 -2.71 9.00 -15.36
C ASP A 191 -3.71 8.50 -16.42
N PHE A 192 -4.98 8.37 -16.06
CA PHE A 192 -6.06 8.05 -17.01
C PHE A 192 -6.54 9.28 -17.77
N ALA A 193 -6.15 10.50 -17.37
CA ALA A 193 -6.29 11.79 -18.05
C ALA A 193 -7.70 12.11 -18.57
N LEU A 194 -8.72 11.50 -17.98
CA LEU A 194 -10.11 11.54 -18.40
C LEU A 194 -10.60 13.00 -18.43
N GLY A 195 -10.68 13.62 -19.60
CA GLY A 195 -11.26 14.96 -19.77
C GLY A 195 -10.32 16.17 -19.62
N GLY A 196 -9.08 15.99 -19.16
CA GLY A 196 -8.06 17.05 -18.98
C GLY A 196 -8.30 17.96 -17.76
N GLY A 197 -7.24 18.36 -17.05
CA GLY A 197 -7.34 19.06 -15.76
C GLY A 197 -6.61 18.29 -14.66
N ALA A 198 -6.81 18.69 -13.39
CA ALA A 198 -6.37 17.93 -12.22
C ALA A 198 -7.51 16.99 -11.80
N HIS A 199 -7.24 15.70 -11.76
CA HIS A 199 -8.20 14.61 -11.56
C HIS A 199 -7.65 13.60 -10.55
N ARG A 200 -8.55 12.81 -9.95
CA ARG A 200 -8.20 11.80 -8.96
C ARG A 200 -8.37 10.39 -9.49
N ASP A 201 -7.25 9.81 -9.86
CA ASP A 201 -7.10 8.42 -10.24
C ASP A 201 -6.46 7.64 -9.09
N HIS A 202 -7.24 6.76 -8.45
CA HIS A 202 -6.80 6.04 -7.27
C HIS A 202 -6.78 4.53 -7.50
N ALA A 203 -5.58 3.93 -7.43
CA ALA A 203 -5.48 2.48 -7.35
C ALA A 203 -5.93 1.99 -5.97
N MET A 204 -6.77 0.96 -5.93
CA MET A 204 -7.32 0.42 -4.69
C MET A 204 -7.00 -1.05 -4.47
N ALA A 205 -6.88 -1.83 -5.54
CA ALA A 205 -6.70 -3.27 -5.47
C ALA A 205 -5.71 -3.76 -6.54
N MET A 206 -5.04 -4.88 -6.23
CA MET A 206 -4.17 -5.58 -7.17
C MET A 206 -4.41 -7.08 -7.13
N ALA A 207 -4.20 -7.73 -8.27
CA ALA A 207 -4.14 -9.18 -8.37
C ALA A 207 -3.14 -9.60 -9.46
N PHE A 208 -2.66 -10.84 -9.37
CA PHE A 208 -2.02 -11.48 -10.52
C PHE A 208 -3.10 -12.16 -11.39
N ASP A 209 -3.01 -12.03 -12.70
CA ASP A 209 -3.80 -12.83 -13.62
C ASP A 209 -3.23 -14.25 -13.77
N ARG A 210 -3.90 -15.11 -14.55
CA ARG A 210 -3.49 -16.51 -14.76
C ARG A 210 -2.09 -16.68 -15.37
N ASP A 211 -1.60 -15.64 -16.04
CA ASP A 211 -0.30 -15.62 -16.71
C ASP A 211 0.78 -14.99 -15.81
N GLY A 212 0.43 -14.64 -14.57
CA GLY A 212 1.33 -14.01 -13.59
C GLY A 212 1.51 -12.51 -13.80
N ARG A 213 0.71 -11.88 -14.67
CA ARG A 213 0.76 -10.45 -14.96
C ARG A 213 0.03 -9.68 -13.87
N ILE A 214 0.44 -8.43 -13.64
CA ILE A 214 -0.16 -7.56 -12.62
C ILE A 214 -1.43 -6.94 -13.20
N VAL A 215 -2.53 -7.00 -12.47
CA VAL A 215 -3.76 -6.23 -12.73
C VAL A 215 -3.98 -5.30 -11.55
N VAL A 216 -4.15 -4.01 -11.84
CA VAL A 216 -4.46 -2.98 -10.85
C VAL A 216 -5.83 -2.41 -11.17
N ALA A 217 -6.67 -2.22 -10.15
CA ALA A 217 -8.01 -1.67 -10.30
C ALA A 217 -8.28 -0.59 -9.25
N GLY A 218 -9.19 0.31 -9.59
CA GLY A 218 -9.49 1.48 -8.78
C GLY A 218 -10.53 2.38 -9.43
N SER A 219 -10.36 3.68 -9.25
CA SER A 219 -11.25 4.70 -9.81
C SER A 219 -10.48 5.74 -10.59
N ALA A 220 -11.04 6.25 -11.68
CA ALA A 220 -10.50 7.40 -12.40
C ALA A 220 -11.55 8.52 -12.48
N GLU A 221 -11.12 9.76 -12.29
CA GLU A 221 -12.01 10.92 -12.29
C GLU A 221 -12.02 11.57 -13.68
N TRP A 222 -13.20 11.70 -14.29
CA TRP A 222 -13.36 12.45 -15.55
C TRP A 222 -13.60 13.94 -15.32
N SER A 223 -14.28 14.25 -14.21
CA SER A 223 -14.50 15.61 -13.72
C SER A 223 -14.84 15.54 -12.25
N GLY A 224 -14.77 16.68 -11.53
CA GLY A 224 -15.06 16.79 -10.08
C GLY A 224 -16.38 16.18 -9.56
N LEU A 225 -17.23 15.66 -10.43
CA LEU A 225 -18.53 15.04 -10.15
C LEU A 225 -18.71 13.65 -10.79
N ASP A 226 -17.71 13.16 -11.54
CA ASP A 226 -17.82 11.95 -12.35
C ASP A 226 -16.58 11.08 -12.17
N THR A 227 -16.77 9.93 -11.55
CA THR A 227 -15.71 8.99 -11.18
C THR A 227 -16.10 7.60 -11.64
N ASP A 228 -15.29 7.03 -12.53
CA ASP A 228 -15.52 5.75 -13.16
C ASP A 228 -14.63 4.66 -12.56
N PHE A 229 -15.01 3.39 -12.77
CA PHE A 229 -14.09 2.29 -12.52
C PHE A 229 -12.95 2.32 -13.53
N ALA A 230 -11.73 2.17 -13.03
CA ALA A 230 -10.51 2.14 -13.84
C ALA A 230 -9.68 0.92 -13.52
N TRP A 231 -8.96 0.40 -14.52
CA TRP A 231 -8.06 -0.72 -14.35
C TRP A 231 -6.95 -0.69 -15.39
N ALA A 232 -5.81 -1.30 -15.05
CA ALA A 232 -4.67 -1.46 -15.96
C ALA A 232 -4.00 -2.82 -15.73
N ARG A 233 -3.40 -3.38 -16.79
CA ARG A 233 -2.65 -4.63 -16.75
C ARG A 233 -1.19 -4.42 -17.19
N PHE A 234 -0.26 -5.06 -16.50
CA PHE A 234 1.18 -4.95 -16.71
C PHE A 234 1.83 -6.34 -16.79
N ASP A 235 2.71 -6.60 -17.76
CA ASP A 235 3.34 -7.94 -17.88
C ASP A 235 4.44 -8.17 -16.84
N SER A 236 5.17 -7.10 -16.49
CA SER A 236 6.29 -7.10 -15.55
C SER A 236 6.97 -5.73 -15.47
N SER A 237 6.84 -4.84 -16.44
CA SER A 237 7.51 -3.52 -16.37
C SER A 237 6.74 -2.34 -16.96
N TYR A 238 5.74 -2.61 -17.82
CA TYR A 238 4.93 -1.58 -18.51
C TYR A 238 3.49 -2.04 -18.73
N ILE A 239 2.63 -1.05 -19.03
CA ILE A 239 1.23 -1.24 -19.43
C ILE A 239 1.18 -1.84 -20.83
N PHE A 240 0.28 -2.80 -21.05
CA PHE A 240 0.05 -3.41 -22.36
C PHE A 240 -1.24 -2.88 -23.01
N ALA A 241 -1.20 -2.62 -24.33
CA ALA A 241 -2.38 -2.55 -25.18
C ALA A 241 -2.62 -3.93 -25.81
N ASP A 242 -3.13 -4.89 -25.05
CA ASP A 242 -3.32 -6.30 -25.47
C ASP A 242 -4.79 -6.70 -25.62
N GLY A 243 -5.68 -5.76 -25.96
CA GLY A 243 -7.09 -6.07 -26.20
C GLY A 243 -7.86 -6.37 -24.92
N PHE A 244 -7.38 -5.87 -23.77
CA PHE A 244 -8.23 -5.53 -22.62
C PHE A 244 -9.06 -4.25 -22.90
N ASP A 245 -8.86 -3.65 -24.08
CA ASP A 245 -9.63 -2.57 -24.66
C ASP A 245 -10.97 -3.09 -25.20
N TRP A 246 -12.05 -2.38 -24.87
CA TRP A 246 -13.41 -2.70 -25.29
C TRP A 246 -13.53 -2.81 -26.83
N PRO A 247 -14.03 -3.93 -27.39
CA PRO A 247 -13.99 -4.18 -28.84
C PRO A 247 -15.08 -3.43 -29.65
N GLY A 248 -15.82 -2.50 -29.05
CA GLY A 248 -17.02 -1.92 -29.67
C GLY A 248 -17.32 -0.49 -29.28
N GLY A 249 -16.36 0.42 -29.43
CA GLY A 249 -16.58 1.84 -29.22
C GLY A 249 -15.26 2.62 -29.28
N SER A 250 -15.31 3.84 -29.78
CA SER A 250 -14.17 4.75 -29.80
C SER A 250 -13.73 5.11 -28.38
N SER A 251 -12.94 4.26 -27.73
CA SER A 251 -12.25 4.60 -26.50
C SER A 251 -10.86 5.14 -26.86
N ARG A 252 -10.66 6.42 -26.54
CA ARG A 252 -9.36 6.94 -26.11
C ARG A 252 -8.92 6.11 -24.88
N TRP A 253 -7.69 6.25 -24.37
CA TRP A 253 -7.20 5.63 -23.11
C TRP A 253 -6.39 4.33 -23.19
N SER A 254 -5.59 4.16 -24.25
CA SER A 254 -4.27 3.52 -24.09
C SER A 254 -3.22 4.52 -24.55
N ALA A 255 -2.51 5.17 -23.63
CA ALA A 255 -1.29 5.87 -24.00
C ALA A 255 -0.17 4.82 -24.13
N THR A 256 0.32 4.64 -25.35
CA THR A 256 1.63 4.01 -25.56
C THR A 256 2.67 4.95 -24.94
N VAL A 257 3.33 4.51 -23.87
CA VAL A 257 4.53 5.20 -23.38
C VAL A 257 5.65 4.95 -24.41
N PRO A 258 6.36 5.98 -24.91
CA PRO A 258 7.54 5.81 -25.77
C PRO A 258 8.67 4.98 -25.14
#